data_AF-A0A819XW91-F1
#
_entry.id   AF-A0A819XW91-F1
#
_cell.length_a   1.000
_cell.length_b   1.000
_cell.length_c   1.000
_cell.angle_alpha   90.00
_cell.angle_beta   90.00
_cell.angle_gamma   90.00
#
_symmetry.space_group_name_H-M   'P 1'
#
loop_
_entity.id
_entity.type
_entity.pdbx_description
1 polymer ?
#
loop_
_entity_poly.entity_id
_entity_poly.type
_entity_poly.pdbx_seq_one_letter_code
_entity_poly.pdbx_strand_id
1 'polypeptide(L)'
;MTKEKKSATVDNDFSSEDARHRFGISIQELEKLMQTRGHEGIKQLNETYDGLSGIEQKLKTNLITGLSNDEIDLSIRIAAFGRNEIPQKPSTTFLCFWFDALKNWTCITLIICGIISFVLSFYHPNGETIKAKIKPKETNVEWIEGVIIIIVAIVPALVTAFYA
;
A
#
# COMPACT_ATOMS: atom_id res chain seq x y z
N MET A 1 6.59 26.01 -27.54
CA MET A 1 7.74 26.34 -26.66
C MET A 1 7.50 25.67 -25.32
N THR A 2 7.85 24.39 -25.23
CA THR A 2 7.69 23.59 -24.02
C THR A 2 9.05 22.99 -23.78
N LYS A 3 9.83 23.61 -22.88
CA LYS A 3 11.18 23.14 -22.57
C LYS A 3 11.06 21.81 -21.84
N GLU A 4 11.52 20.75 -22.50
CA GLU A 4 11.89 19.49 -21.85
C GLU A 4 12.78 19.80 -20.64
N LYS A 5 12.34 19.39 -19.46
CA LYS A 5 13.25 19.18 -18.33
C LYS A 5 14.12 18.00 -18.69
N LYS A 6 15.29 18.31 -19.26
CA LYS A 6 16.42 17.42 -19.41
C LYS A 6 16.73 16.85 -18.02
N SER A 7 16.33 15.60 -17.81
CA SER A 7 16.78 14.76 -16.71
C SER A 7 18.29 14.72 -16.77
N ALA A 8 18.93 15.55 -15.96
CA ALA A 8 20.33 15.47 -15.69
C ALA A 8 20.51 14.28 -14.75
N THR A 9 20.62 13.10 -15.35
CA THR A 9 21.21 11.92 -14.75
C THR A 9 22.69 12.24 -14.59
N VAL A 10 23.02 12.99 -13.53
CA VAL A 10 24.39 13.20 -13.08
C VAL A 10 24.72 12.01 -12.19
N ASP A 11 25.48 11.07 -12.76
CA ASP A 11 26.42 10.16 -12.11
C ASP A 11 26.21 9.98 -10.59
N ASN A 12 25.17 9.25 -10.19
CA ASN A 12 24.87 8.97 -8.78
C ASN A 12 25.11 7.50 -8.44
N ASP A 13 26.27 7.00 -8.86
CA ASP A 13 26.87 5.74 -8.38
C ASP A 13 27.75 6.00 -7.14
N PHE A 14 27.49 7.09 -6.42
CA PHE A 14 27.93 7.20 -5.03
C PHE A 14 27.06 6.26 -4.21
N SER A 15 27.55 5.05 -3.99
CA SER A 15 26.84 4.02 -3.25
C SER A 15 26.42 4.57 -1.88
N SER A 16 25.18 4.30 -1.48
CA SER A 16 24.67 4.68 -0.16
C SER A 16 25.56 4.13 0.97
N GLU A 17 26.29 3.05 0.73
CA GLU A 17 27.30 2.50 1.64
C GLU A 17 28.53 3.42 1.78
N ASP A 18 29.06 3.96 0.69
CA ASP A 18 30.18 4.94 0.74
C ASP A 18 29.74 6.23 1.43
N ALA A 19 28.48 6.63 1.20
CA ALA A 19 27.86 7.76 1.88
C ALA A 19 27.74 7.52 3.39
N ARG A 20 27.33 6.31 3.79
CA ARG A 20 27.24 5.91 5.20
C ARG A 20 28.62 5.88 5.86
N HIS A 21 29.65 5.35 5.19
CA HIS A 21 31.02 5.33 5.71
C HIS A 21 31.61 6.74 5.95
N ARG A 22 31.15 7.75 5.20
CA ARG A 22 31.56 9.15 5.41
C ARG A 22 31.07 9.72 6.75
N PHE A 23 30.00 9.18 7.31
CA PHE A 23 29.45 9.56 8.60
C PHE A 23 29.77 8.51 9.66
N GLY A 24 30.13 8.95 10.87
CA GLY A 24 30.53 8.02 11.94
C GLY A 24 29.35 7.46 12.74
N ILE A 25 28.14 7.52 12.18
CA ILE A 25 26.89 7.17 12.87
C ILE A 25 25.79 6.77 11.87
N SER A 26 25.02 5.74 12.22
CA SER A 26 23.95 5.18 11.39
C SER A 26 22.55 5.67 11.79
N ILE A 27 21.57 5.53 10.88
CA ILE A 27 20.16 5.87 11.16
C ILE A 27 19.62 5.07 12.34
N GLN A 28 19.96 3.78 12.45
CA GLN A 28 19.49 2.90 13.52
C GLN A 28 20.02 3.35 14.89
N GLU A 29 21.26 3.82 14.94
CA GLU A 29 21.86 4.39 16.14
C GLU A 29 21.19 5.70 16.56
N LEU A 30 20.89 6.59 15.59
CA LEU A 30 20.11 7.81 15.84
C LEU A 30 18.70 7.49 16.34
N GLU A 31 18.05 6.48 15.75
CA GLU A 31 16.72 6.05 16.14
C GLU A 31 16.71 5.54 17.59
N LYS A 32 17.68 4.69 17.94
CA LYS A 32 17.84 4.18 19.30
C LYS A 32 18.06 5.32 20.31
N LEU A 33 18.90 6.29 19.95
CA LEU A 33 19.13 7.48 20.78
C LEU A 33 17.84 8.30 20.96
N MET A 34 17.01 8.42 19.92
CA MET A 34 15.72 9.13 19.98
C MET A 34 14.68 8.40 20.86
N GLN A 35 14.75 7.07 20.92
CA GLN A 35 13.87 6.26 21.77
C GLN A 35 14.20 6.43 23.26
N THR A 36 15.49 6.60 23.61
CA THR A 36 15.90 6.91 24.98
C THR A 36 15.64 8.37 25.33
N ARG A 37 14.85 8.64 26.38
CA ARG A 37 14.48 10.00 26.80
C ARG A 37 14.91 10.29 28.24
N GLY A 38 15.14 11.57 28.54
CA GLY A 38 15.49 12.03 29.88
C GLY A 38 16.90 11.63 30.31
N HIS A 39 17.06 11.23 31.57
CA HIS A 39 18.37 11.00 32.19
C HIS A 39 19.15 9.84 31.54
N GLU A 40 18.45 8.80 31.10
CA GLU A 40 19.05 7.64 30.44
C GLU A 40 19.60 7.98 29.05
N GLY A 41 18.89 8.83 28.29
CA GLY A 41 19.36 9.32 26.99
C GLY A 41 20.62 10.18 27.12
N ILE A 42 20.68 11.06 28.13
CA ILE A 42 21.88 11.88 28.40
C ILE A 42 23.07 11.00 28.79
N LYS A 43 22.83 9.96 29.60
CA LYS A 43 23.87 9.01 29.98
C LYS A 43 24.42 8.26 28.76
N GLN A 44 23.53 7.70 27.93
CA GLN A 44 23.93 7.00 26.70
C GLN A 44 24.65 7.93 25.72
N LEU A 45 24.20 9.18 25.60
CA LEU A 45 24.84 10.20 24.78
C LEU A 45 26.29 10.46 25.21
N ASN A 46 26.52 10.67 26.51
CA ASN A 46 27.85 10.95 27.05
C ASN A 46 28.77 9.72 26.98
N GLU A 47 28.24 8.53 27.29
CA GLU A 47 29.05 7.28 27.33
C GLU A 47 29.39 6.74 25.94
N THR A 48 28.46 6.85 24.97
CA THR A 48 28.60 6.21 23.65
C THR A 48 29.10 7.15 22.57
N TYR A 49 28.75 8.44 22.66
CA TYR A 49 29.00 9.41 21.59
C TYR A 49 29.84 10.61 22.03
N ASP A 50 30.46 10.57 23.21
CA ASP A 50 31.29 11.67 23.75
C ASP A 50 30.49 13.00 23.84
N GLY A 51 29.20 12.89 24.17
CA GLY A 51 28.31 14.03 24.32
C GLY A 51 27.88 14.65 22.98
N LEU A 52 27.52 15.94 23.03
CA LEU A 52 27.06 16.68 21.84
C LEU A 52 28.20 16.92 20.82
N SER A 53 29.42 17.09 21.30
CA SER A 53 30.60 17.35 20.47
C SER A 53 30.96 16.15 19.58
N GLY A 54 30.86 14.93 20.10
CA GLY A 54 31.13 13.74 19.29
C GLY A 54 30.02 13.46 18.26
N ILE A 55 28.75 13.79 18.57
CA ILE A 55 27.67 13.79 17.58
C ILE A 55 27.91 14.82 16.49
N GLU A 56 28.31 16.05 16.85
CA GLU A 56 28.65 17.13 15.91
C GLU A 56 29.73 16.67 14.92
N GLN A 57 30.80 16.05 15.43
CA GLN A 57 31.90 15.54 14.62
C GLN A 57 31.47 14.36 13.72
N LYS A 58 30.66 13.43 14.24
CA LYS A 58 30.18 12.25 13.50
C LYS A 58 29.21 12.61 12.38
N LEU A 59 28.34 13.60 12.61
CA LEU A 59 27.40 14.13 11.60
C LEU A 59 28.01 15.23 10.74
N LYS A 60 29.24 15.70 11.03
CA LYS A 60 29.91 16.80 10.31
C LYS A 60 28.99 18.02 10.18
N THR A 61 28.33 18.40 11.27
CA THR A 61 27.48 19.59 11.33
C THR A 61 28.11 20.59 12.29
N ASN A 62 27.66 21.84 12.29
CA ASN A 62 27.99 22.77 13.35
C ASN A 62 26.79 22.97 14.28
N LEU A 63 26.99 23.01 15.60
CA LEU A 63 25.90 23.20 16.58
C LEU A 63 25.32 24.63 16.58
N ILE A 64 26.09 25.61 16.12
CA ILE A 64 25.74 27.04 16.15
C ILE A 64 25.28 27.50 14.77
N THR A 65 26.06 27.20 13.72
CA THR A 65 25.82 27.66 12.35
C THR A 65 25.08 26.64 11.48
N GLY A 66 24.97 25.38 11.93
CA GLY A 66 24.27 24.32 11.21
C GLY A 66 25.07 23.78 10.02
N LEU A 67 24.33 23.44 8.95
CA LEU A 67 24.86 22.87 7.71
C LEU A 67 25.15 23.97 6.68
N SER A 68 26.23 23.79 5.93
CA SER A 68 26.52 24.61 4.75
C SER A 68 25.52 24.30 3.62
N ASN A 69 25.11 25.32 2.87
CA ASN A 69 24.20 25.17 1.71
C ASN A 69 24.92 24.63 0.45
N ASP A 70 25.77 23.63 0.62
CA ASP A 70 26.48 22.96 -0.47
C ASP A 70 25.61 21.82 -1.03
N GLU A 71 25.27 21.90 -2.31
CA GLU A 71 24.45 20.88 -3.00
C GLU A 71 25.11 19.50 -2.99
N ILE A 72 26.44 19.45 -2.96
CA ILE A 72 27.21 18.19 -2.94
C ILE A 72 27.14 17.53 -1.56
N ASP A 73 27.31 18.29 -0.47
CA ASP A 73 27.18 17.73 0.88
C ASP A 73 25.73 17.30 1.17
N LEU A 74 24.74 18.03 0.63
CA LEU A 74 23.34 17.69 0.76
C LEU A 74 22.98 16.38 0.04
N SER A 75 23.45 16.18 -1.20
CA SER A 75 23.17 14.95 -1.95
C SER A 75 23.76 13.72 -1.26
N ILE A 76 24.97 13.84 -0.70
CA ILE A 76 25.64 12.78 0.06
C ILE A 76 24.90 12.45 1.35
N ARG A 77 24.38 13.45 2.06
CA ARG A 77 23.53 13.22 3.24
C ARG A 77 22.23 12.53 2.89
N ILE A 78 21.59 12.91 1.79
CA ILE A 78 20.38 12.24 1.30
C ILE A 78 20.69 10.78 0.95
N ALA A 79 21.85 10.50 0.35
CA ALA A 79 22.28 9.12 0.06
C ALA A 79 22.53 8.29 1.34
N ALA A 80 23.08 8.90 2.40
CA ALA A 80 23.38 8.22 3.65
C ALA A 80 22.16 8.02 4.57
N PHE A 81 21.36 9.07 4.75
CA PHE A 81 20.26 9.12 5.74
C PHE A 81 18.87 9.00 5.14
N GLY A 82 18.75 9.10 3.81
CA GLY A 82 17.47 9.22 3.13
C GLY A 82 16.93 10.65 3.14
N ARG A 83 15.84 10.85 2.39
CA ARG A 83 15.15 12.14 2.30
C ARG A 83 14.06 12.21 3.36
N ASN A 84 13.89 13.37 4.00
CA ASN A 84 12.82 13.61 4.97
C ASN A 84 11.47 13.82 4.26
N GLU A 85 10.97 12.79 3.61
CA GLU A 85 9.68 12.80 2.92
C GLU A 85 8.76 11.73 3.48
N ILE A 86 7.53 12.13 3.80
CA ILE A 86 6.50 11.19 4.17
C ILE A 86 6.12 10.43 2.90
N PRO A 87 6.25 9.09 2.87
CA PRO A 87 5.90 8.33 1.68
C PRO A 87 4.44 8.55 1.34
N GLN A 88 4.16 9.02 0.12
CA GLN A 88 2.79 9.18 -0.33
C GLN A 88 2.16 7.79 -0.48
N LYS A 89 1.00 7.59 0.16
CA LYS A 89 0.23 6.36 -0.01
C LYS A 89 -0.05 6.17 -1.51
N PRO A 90 0.23 4.99 -2.09
CA PRO A 90 -0.09 4.74 -3.49
C PRO A 90 -1.58 4.96 -3.72
N SER A 91 -1.92 5.62 -4.84
CA SER A 91 -3.31 5.88 -5.21
C SER A 91 -4.04 4.55 -5.40
N THR A 92 -4.99 4.28 -4.51
CA THR A 92 -5.90 3.14 -4.63
C THR A 92 -6.81 3.34 -5.84
N THR A 93 -6.85 2.34 -6.72
CA THR A 93 -7.71 2.37 -7.92
C THR A 93 -9.14 1.96 -7.58
N PHE A 94 -10.14 2.47 -8.30
CA PHE A 94 -11.56 2.07 -8.15
C PHE A 94 -11.78 0.55 -8.17
N LEU A 95 -11.09 -0.16 -9.07
CA LEU A 95 -11.17 -1.62 -9.14
C LEU A 95 -10.74 -2.32 -7.85
N CYS A 96 -9.76 -1.75 -7.13
CA CYS A 96 -9.32 -2.30 -5.85
C CYS A 96 -10.46 -2.21 -4.83
N PHE A 97 -11.12 -1.06 -4.74
CA PHE A 97 -12.28 -0.86 -3.86
C PHE A 97 -13.46 -1.75 -4.23
N TRP A 98 -13.70 -1.95 -5.53
CA TRP A 98 -14.76 -2.83 -5.99
C TRP A 98 -14.47 -4.30 -5.69
N PHE A 99 -13.24 -4.77 -5.90
CA PHE A 99 -12.84 -6.12 -5.50
C PHE A 99 -12.84 -6.31 -3.98
N ASP A 100 -12.52 -5.27 -3.22
CA ASP A 100 -12.62 -5.29 -1.76
C ASP A 100 -14.08 -5.42 -1.31
N ALA A 101 -14.99 -4.65 -1.92
CA ALA A 101 -16.42 -4.73 -1.66
C ALA A 101 -17.04 -6.08 -2.05
N LEU A 102 -16.55 -6.73 -3.11
CA LEU A 102 -17.00 -8.07 -3.53
C LEU A 102 -16.58 -9.18 -2.57
N LYS A 103 -15.50 -9.00 -1.78
CA LYS A 103 -15.03 -9.98 -0.79
C LYS A 103 -15.84 -9.99 0.51
N ASN A 104 -16.87 -9.17 0.62
CA ASN A 104 -17.78 -9.21 1.75
C ASN A 104 -18.50 -10.56 1.83
N TRP A 105 -18.57 -11.14 3.03
CA TRP A 105 -19.20 -12.45 3.28
C TRP A 105 -20.63 -12.57 2.69
N THR A 106 -21.39 -11.47 2.74
CA THR A 106 -22.74 -11.38 2.16
C THR A 106 -22.74 -11.47 0.64
N CYS A 107 -21.83 -10.77 -0.04
CA CYS A 107 -21.72 -10.84 -1.51
C CYS A 107 -21.26 -12.23 -1.95
N ILE A 108 -20.28 -12.81 -1.26
CA ILE A 108 -19.78 -14.17 -1.53
C ILE A 108 -20.92 -15.20 -1.42
N THR A 109 -21.70 -15.14 -0.34
CA THR A 109 -22.82 -16.08 -0.14
C THR A 109 -23.86 -15.96 -1.25
N LEU A 110 -24.22 -14.74 -1.66
CA LEU A 110 -25.19 -14.52 -2.73
C LEU A 110 -24.68 -14.98 -4.10
N ILE A 111 -23.39 -14.77 -4.40
CA ILE A 111 -22.77 -15.26 -5.63
C ILE A 111 -22.81 -16.80 -5.66
N ILE A 112 -22.47 -17.47 -4.56
CA ILE A 112 -22.53 -18.94 -4.47
C ILE A 112 -23.96 -19.44 -4.68
N CYS A 113 -24.95 -18.83 -4.01
CA CYS A 113 -26.36 -19.17 -4.22
C CYS A 113 -26.77 -18.97 -5.69
N GLY A 114 -26.41 -17.84 -6.30
CA GLY A 114 -26.71 -17.55 -7.69
C GLY A 114 -26.08 -18.54 -8.66
N ILE A 115 -24.83 -18.96 -8.41
CA ILE A 115 -24.15 -19.99 -9.21
C ILE A 115 -24.85 -21.34 -9.07
N ILE A 116 -25.20 -21.77 -7.85
CA ILE A 116 -25.91 -23.03 -7.63
C ILE A 116 -27.26 -22.99 -8.35
N SER A 117 -28.03 -21.90 -8.21
CA SER A 117 -29.30 -21.73 -8.91
C SER A 117 -29.11 -21.78 -10.43
N PHE A 118 -28.11 -21.07 -10.97
CA PHE A 118 -27.82 -21.06 -12.40
C PHE A 118 -27.43 -22.43 -12.94
N VAL A 119 -26.58 -23.18 -12.22
CA VAL A 119 -26.18 -24.55 -12.60
C VAL A 119 -27.36 -25.51 -12.56
N LEU A 120 -28.21 -25.40 -11.53
CA LEU A 120 -29.43 -26.20 -11.43
C LEU A 120 -30.42 -25.89 -12.55
N SER A 121 -30.49 -24.65 -13.04
CA SER A 121 -31.31 -24.27 -14.20
C SER A 121 -30.91 -25.00 -15.49
N PHE A 122 -29.68 -25.53 -15.59
CA PHE A 122 -29.27 -26.39 -16.71
C PHE A 122 -29.47 -27.88 -16.41
N TYR A 123 -29.63 -28.26 -15.13
CA TYR A 123 -29.85 -29.63 -14.73
C TYR A 123 -31.32 -30.02 -14.88
N HIS A 124 -31.70 -30.42 -16.09
CA HIS A 124 -32.99 -31.03 -16.36
C HIS A 124 -32.83 -32.55 -16.36
N PRO A 125 -33.17 -33.27 -15.27
CA PRO A 125 -33.28 -34.71 -15.34
C PRO A 125 -34.39 -35.03 -16.35
N ASN A 126 -34.03 -35.73 -17.42
CA ASN A 126 -34.91 -36.11 -18.55
C ASN A 126 -36.05 -37.09 -18.16
N GLY A 127 -36.61 -37.01 -16.94
CA GLY A 127 -37.45 -38.05 -16.36
C GLY A 127 -38.45 -37.64 -15.27
N GLU A 128 -38.96 -36.41 -15.21
CA GLU A 128 -40.10 -36.10 -14.31
C GLU A 128 -41.45 -36.22 -15.03
N THR A 129 -41.96 -37.45 -15.13
CA THR A 129 -43.23 -37.81 -15.79
C THR A 129 -44.50 -37.37 -15.03
N ILE A 130 -44.39 -36.83 -13.81
CA ILE A 130 -45.53 -36.43 -12.97
C ILE A 130 -45.65 -34.91 -12.80
N LYS A 131 -44.54 -34.17 -12.63
CA LYS A 131 -44.56 -32.70 -12.44
C LYS A 131 -44.63 -31.92 -13.76
N ALA A 132 -44.00 -32.42 -14.82
CA ALA A 132 -44.00 -31.79 -16.15
C ALA A 132 -45.35 -31.89 -16.90
N LYS A 133 -46.28 -32.73 -16.42
CA LYS A 133 -47.61 -32.92 -17.04
C LYS A 133 -48.66 -31.95 -16.51
N ILE A 134 -48.43 -31.33 -15.34
CA ILE A 134 -49.39 -30.45 -14.66
C ILE A 134 -49.02 -28.97 -14.81
N LYS A 135 -47.75 -28.63 -15.06
CA LYS A 135 -47.35 -27.27 -15.41
C LYS A 135 -47.32 -27.08 -16.93
N PRO A 136 -47.94 -26.02 -17.49
CA PRO A 136 -47.72 -25.67 -18.88
C PRO A 136 -46.21 -25.49 -19.10
N LYS A 137 -45.74 -25.97 -20.25
CA LYS A 137 -44.35 -25.92 -20.70
C LYS A 137 -43.88 -24.47 -20.81
N GLU A 138 -43.47 -23.86 -19.71
CA GLU A 138 -42.73 -22.60 -19.70
C GLU A 138 -41.25 -22.91 -19.79
N THR A 139 -40.81 -23.23 -21.00
CA THR A 139 -39.39 -23.46 -21.28
C THR A 139 -38.59 -22.15 -21.17
N ASN A 140 -37.42 -22.24 -20.53
CA ASN A 140 -36.30 -21.30 -20.61
C ASN A 140 -36.31 -20.05 -19.71
N VAL A 141 -37.15 -19.99 -18.67
CA VAL A 141 -37.09 -18.90 -17.67
C VAL A 141 -36.40 -19.30 -16.36
N GLU A 142 -35.95 -20.54 -16.21
CA GLU A 142 -35.35 -20.98 -14.94
C GLU A 142 -33.93 -20.44 -14.74
N TRP A 143 -33.16 -20.16 -15.81
CA TRP A 143 -31.81 -19.59 -15.71
C TRP A 143 -31.80 -18.10 -15.34
N ILE A 144 -32.88 -17.37 -15.65
CA ILE A 144 -32.96 -15.93 -15.36
C ILE A 144 -33.02 -15.68 -13.85
N GLU A 145 -33.58 -16.62 -13.07
CA GLU A 145 -33.59 -16.53 -11.61
C GLU A 145 -32.16 -16.52 -11.02
N GLY A 146 -31.29 -17.43 -11.49
CA GLY A 146 -29.88 -17.44 -11.08
C GLY A 146 -29.13 -16.18 -11.49
N VAL A 147 -29.39 -15.65 -12.69
CA VAL A 147 -28.75 -14.42 -13.19
C VAL A 147 -29.21 -13.18 -12.40
N ILE A 148 -30.49 -13.08 -12.04
CA ILE A 148 -31.01 -11.98 -11.22
C ILE A 148 -30.31 -11.95 -9.86
N ILE A 149 -30.14 -13.09 -9.21
CA ILE A 149 -29.48 -13.18 -7.90
C ILE A 149 -28.03 -12.67 -7.99
N ILE A 150 -27.30 -13.03 -9.05
CA ILE A 150 -25.92 -12.56 -9.28
C ILE A 150 -25.88 -11.05 -9.50
N ILE A 151 -26.76 -10.49 -10.33
CA ILE A 151 -26.83 -9.05 -10.59
C ILE A 151 -27.16 -8.27 -9.32
N VAL A 152 -28.13 -8.76 -8.53
CA VAL A 152 -28.54 -8.16 -7.25
C VAL A 152 -27.40 -8.20 -6.23
N ALA A 153 -26.49 -9.17 -6.29
CA ALA A 153 -25.30 -9.20 -5.44
C ALA A 153 -24.22 -8.19 -5.87
N ILE A 154 -24.08 -7.94 -7.18
CA ILE A 154 -23.02 -7.09 -7.74
C ILE A 154 -23.34 -5.59 -7.63
N VAL A 155 -24.60 -5.19 -7.84
CA VAL A 155 -25.00 -3.77 -7.83
C VAL A 155 -24.72 -3.08 -6.49
N PRO A 156 -25.06 -3.65 -5.31
CA PRO A 156 -24.69 -3.08 -4.03
C PRO A 156 -23.17 -2.96 -3.82
N ALA A 157 -22.38 -3.94 -4.28
CA ALA A 157 -20.91 -3.87 -4.19
C ALA A 157 -20.32 -2.74 -5.05
N LEU A 158 -20.91 -2.50 -6.24
CA LEU A 158 -20.56 -1.34 -7.07
C LEU A 158 -20.91 -0.03 -6.37
N VAL A 159 -22.13 0.07 -5.83
CA VAL A 159 -22.58 1.23 -5.05
C VAL A 159 -21.60 1.51 -3.91
N THR A 160 -21.27 0.50 -3.09
CA THR A 160 -20.28 0.64 -2.02
C THR A 160 -18.92 1.10 -2.52
N ALA A 161 -18.44 0.59 -3.66
CA ALA A 161 -17.17 1.01 -4.25
C ALA A 161 -17.17 2.45 -4.81
N PHE A 162 -18.33 2.98 -5.22
CA PHE A 162 -18.49 4.38 -5.64
C PHE A 162 -18.57 5.36 -4.46
N TYR A 163 -19.06 4.90 -3.31
CA TYR A 163 -19.14 5.69 -2.08
C TYR A 163 -17.92 5.53 -1.15
N ALA A 164 -16.94 4.69 -1.54
CA ALA A 164 -15.67 4.46 -0.84
C ALA A 164 -14.54 5.31 -1.43
#